data_AF-A0A4R2FF82-F1
#
_entry.id   AF-A0A4R2FF82-F1
#
_cell.length_a   1.000
_cell.length_b   1.000
_cell.length_c   1.000
_cell.angle_alpha   90.00
_cell.angle_beta   90.00
_cell.angle_gamma   90.00
#
_symmetry.space_group_name_H-M   'P 1'
#
loop_
_entity.id
_entity.type
_entity.pdbx_description
1 polymer ?
#
loop_
_entity_poly.entity_id
_entity_poly.type
_entity_poly.pdbx_seq_one_letter_code
_entity_poly.pdbx_strand_id
1 'polypeptide(L)'
;MLLKIKAQKLPLTTATVTDAAATPHWPALLHQQNVDELLYLENNQDWEQLLAAAHLLNLGDRLVDSAGTIWGLTFRNKQVQLLMSGMIPLSELQQLIQAHALLDGSCCVSKLQINSVTEAIQFVKSLS
;
A
#
# COMPACT_ATOMS: atom_id res chain seq x y z
N MET A 1 4.09 46.14 27.20
CA MET A 1 3.03 46.41 26.20
C MET A 1 3.05 45.25 25.22
N LEU A 2 2.12 44.30 25.39
CA LEU A 2 2.10 43.00 24.71
C LEU A 2 1.67 43.15 23.25
N LEU A 3 2.55 42.76 22.31
CA LEU A 3 2.17 42.60 20.89
C LEU A 3 1.25 41.39 20.74
N LYS A 4 0.00 41.65 20.36
CA LYS A 4 -0.97 40.62 19.99
C LYS A 4 -0.63 40.06 18.60
N ILE A 5 -0.12 38.84 18.55
CA ILE A 5 0.08 38.09 17.30
C ILE A 5 -1.31 37.59 16.85
N LYS A 6 -1.82 38.11 15.73
CA LYS A 6 -3.01 37.59 15.08
C LYS A 6 -2.68 36.23 14.47
N ALA A 7 -3.25 35.17 15.03
CA ALA A 7 -3.23 33.84 14.41
C ALA A 7 -3.97 33.92 13.06
N GLN A 8 -3.23 33.76 11.97
CA GLN A 8 -3.79 33.65 10.64
C GLN A 8 -4.49 32.29 10.52
N LYS A 9 -5.78 32.36 10.21
CA LYS A 9 -6.66 31.22 9.93
C LYS A 9 -6.15 30.54 8.66
N LEU A 10 -5.45 29.42 8.81
CA LEU A 10 -5.15 28.53 7.70
C LEU A 10 -6.48 27.91 7.22
N PRO A 11 -6.82 27.97 5.92
CA PRO A 11 -8.03 27.31 5.43
C PRO A 11 -7.86 25.81 5.57
N LEU A 12 -8.71 25.20 6.40
CA LEU A 12 -8.97 23.76 6.39
C LEU A 12 -9.55 23.43 5.02
N THR A 13 -8.71 22.98 4.09
CA THR A 13 -9.18 22.40 2.84
C THR A 13 -10.01 21.19 3.20
N THR A 14 -11.31 21.29 2.94
CA THR A 14 -12.31 20.24 3.05
C THR A 14 -11.84 19.02 2.27
N ALA A 15 -11.21 18.06 2.96
CA ALA A 15 -11.17 16.69 2.49
C ALA A 15 -12.63 16.23 2.53
N THR A 16 -13.24 16.08 1.36
CA THR A 16 -14.54 15.46 1.18
C THR A 16 -14.50 14.09 1.84
N VAL A 17 -15.16 13.99 2.99
CA VAL A 17 -15.57 12.73 3.59
C VAL A 17 -16.58 12.12 2.63
N THR A 18 -16.11 11.22 1.77
CA THR A 18 -17.01 10.34 1.01
C THR A 18 -17.22 9.09 1.85
N ASP A 19 -18.41 9.05 2.43
CA ASP A 19 -18.99 7.98 3.22
C ASP A 19 -19.44 6.83 2.30
N ALA A 20 -18.52 5.92 2.07
CA ALA A 20 -18.72 4.48 1.96
C ALA A 20 -17.41 3.88 2.49
N ALA A 21 -17.46 2.87 3.35
CA ALA A 21 -16.24 2.19 3.79
C ALA A 21 -15.61 1.50 2.58
N ALA A 22 -14.79 2.23 1.83
CA ALA A 22 -14.13 1.74 0.65
C ALA A 22 -13.26 0.55 1.06
N THR A 23 -13.41 -0.57 0.37
CA THR A 23 -12.64 -1.79 0.62
C THR A 23 -11.67 -2.01 -0.54
N PRO A 24 -10.47 -2.55 -0.28
CA PRO A 24 -9.53 -2.89 -1.34
C PRO A 24 -10.13 -3.84 -2.37
N HIS A 25 -9.75 -3.65 -3.63
CA HIS A 25 -10.03 -4.62 -4.69
C HIS A 25 -8.98 -5.73 -4.67
N TRP A 26 -9.39 -6.97 -4.40
CA TRP A 26 -8.47 -8.10 -4.42
C TRP A 26 -8.23 -8.62 -5.85
N PRO A 27 -7.14 -9.35 -6.13
CA PRO A 27 -5.97 -9.56 -5.25
C PRO A 27 -5.18 -8.28 -4.99
N ALA A 28 -4.30 -8.31 -3.99
CA ALA A 28 -3.48 -7.16 -3.61
C ALA A 28 -2.05 -7.59 -3.24
N LEU A 29 -1.16 -6.61 -3.18
CA LEU A 29 0.21 -6.75 -2.72
C LEU A 29 0.41 -5.93 -1.45
N LEU A 30 0.91 -6.55 -0.39
CA LEU A 30 1.39 -5.85 0.79
C LEU A 30 2.89 -5.60 0.63
N HIS A 31 3.28 -4.33 0.72
CA HIS A 31 4.67 -3.89 0.78
C HIS A 31 4.95 -3.40 2.20
N GLN A 32 5.83 -4.12 2.90
CA GLN A 32 6.26 -3.76 4.25
C GLN A 32 7.41 -2.75 4.19
N GLN A 33 7.41 -1.79 5.10
CA GLN A 33 8.41 -0.73 5.07
C GLN A 33 9.83 -1.29 5.21
N ASN A 34 10.72 -0.91 4.29
CA ASN A 34 12.13 -1.34 4.24
C ASN A 34 12.33 -2.84 3.98
N VAL A 35 11.32 -3.52 3.44
CA VAL A 35 11.39 -4.92 3.04
C VAL A 35 11.14 -4.97 1.53
N ASP A 36 12.10 -5.51 0.79
CA ASP A 36 11.99 -5.62 -0.67
C ASP A 36 11.00 -6.72 -1.11
N GLU A 37 10.65 -7.63 -0.19
CA GLU A 37 9.66 -8.67 -0.41
C GLU A 37 8.24 -8.10 -0.49
N LEU A 38 7.49 -8.56 -1.48
CA LEU A 38 6.06 -8.28 -1.64
C LEU A 38 5.27 -9.50 -1.25
N LEU A 39 4.26 -9.31 -0.40
CA LEU A 39 3.36 -10.38 -0.01
C LEU A 39 2.11 -10.35 -0.87
N TYR A 40 1.87 -11.43 -1.60
CA TYR A 40 0.65 -11.62 -2.37
C TYR A 40 -0.53 -11.99 -1.47
N LEU A 41 -1.66 -11.31 -1.66
CA LEU A 41 -2.92 -11.58 -0.97
C LEU A 41 -4.00 -11.83 -2.02
N GLU A 42 -4.54 -13.05 -2.10
CA GLU A 42 -5.56 -13.42 -3.09
C GLU A 42 -6.88 -12.72 -2.78
N ASN A 43 -7.22 -12.58 -1.51
CA ASN A 43 -8.53 -12.09 -1.06
C ASN A 43 -8.50 -11.53 0.37
N ASN A 44 -9.65 -11.01 0.82
CA ASN A 44 -9.81 -10.42 2.15
C ASN A 44 -9.48 -11.39 3.31
N GLN A 45 -9.67 -12.70 3.12
CA GLN A 45 -9.38 -13.67 4.16
C GLN A 45 -7.87 -13.75 4.45
N ASP A 46 -7.02 -13.64 3.43
CA ASP A 46 -5.56 -13.61 3.61
C ASP A 46 -5.13 -12.37 4.41
N TRP A 47 -5.78 -11.24 4.14
CA TRP A 47 -5.59 -10.01 4.92
C TRP A 47 -6.04 -10.18 6.39
N GLU A 48 -7.20 -10.78 6.64
CA GLU A 48 -7.69 -11.05 8.00
C GLU A 48 -6.75 -12.00 8.78
N GLN A 49 -6.17 -13.00 8.12
CA GLN A 49 -5.17 -13.87 8.73
C GLN A 49 -3.90 -13.10 9.11
N LEU A 50 -3.45 -12.19 8.24
CA LEU A 50 -2.29 -11.34 8.51
C LEU A 50 -2.57 -10.34 9.64
N LEU A 51 -3.79 -9.80 9.72
CA LEU A 51 -4.25 -8.99 10.84
C LEU A 51 -4.25 -9.75 12.17
N ALA A 52 -4.60 -11.04 12.17
CA ALA A 52 -4.52 -11.87 13.37
C ALA A 52 -3.06 -12.04 13.85
N ALA A 53 -2.10 -11.96 12.93
CA ALA A 53 -0.66 -11.91 13.19
C ALA A 53 -0.13 -10.46 13.31
N ALA A 54 -0.90 -9.54 13.91
CA ALA A 54 -0.69 -8.08 13.89
C ALA A 54 0.72 -7.55 14.20
N HIS A 55 1.59 -8.33 14.86
CA HIS A 55 2.98 -7.96 15.13
C HIS A 55 3.85 -7.87 13.87
N LEU A 56 3.34 -8.32 12.71
CA LEU A 56 4.01 -8.23 11.42
C LEU A 56 3.71 -6.93 10.67
N LEU A 57 2.81 -6.08 11.18
CA LEU A 57 2.36 -4.86 10.49
C LEU A 57 2.84 -3.57 11.16
N ASN A 58 3.23 -2.60 10.33
CA ASN A 58 3.70 -1.28 10.74
C ASN A 58 2.93 -0.16 10.03
N LEU A 59 2.93 1.05 10.63
CA LEU A 59 2.30 2.25 10.05
C LEU A 59 2.91 2.67 8.69
N GLY A 60 4.13 2.24 8.39
CA GLY A 60 4.80 2.51 7.11
C GLY A 60 4.41 1.54 5.99
N ASP A 61 3.70 0.47 6.32
CA ASP A 61 3.31 -0.55 5.35
C ASP A 61 2.19 -0.03 4.46
N ARG A 62 2.16 -0.53 3.23
CA ARG A 62 1.22 -0.10 2.20
C ARG A 62 0.67 -1.32 1.48
N LEU A 63 -0.65 -1.35 1.30
CA LEU A 63 -1.32 -2.34 0.48
C LEU A 63 -1.68 -1.72 -0.88
N VAL A 64 -1.30 -2.39 -1.96
CA VAL A 64 -1.59 -1.99 -3.33
C VAL A 64 -2.59 -2.98 -3.90
N ASP A 65 -3.79 -2.52 -4.18
CA ASP A 65 -4.89 -3.38 -4.62
C ASP A 65 -4.91 -3.58 -6.15
N SER A 66 -5.81 -4.43 -6.66
CA SER A 66 -5.87 -4.76 -8.10
C SER A 66 -6.30 -3.60 -9.00
N ALA A 67 -6.86 -2.53 -8.43
CA ALA A 67 -7.12 -1.28 -9.15
C ALA A 67 -5.90 -0.35 -9.17
N GLY A 68 -4.85 -0.66 -8.43
CA GLY A 68 -3.68 0.19 -8.24
C GLY A 68 -3.86 1.21 -7.11
N THR A 69 -4.89 1.05 -6.28
CA THR A 69 -5.13 1.92 -5.14
C THR A 69 -4.12 1.60 -4.04
N ILE A 70 -3.49 2.63 -3.49
CA ILE A 70 -2.65 2.52 -2.30
C ILE A 70 -3.54 2.70 -1.07
N TRP A 71 -3.42 1.76 -0.15
CA TRP A 71 -4.05 1.74 1.15
C TRP A 71 -2.97 1.80 2.23
N GLY A 72 -2.91 2.91 2.95
CA GLY A 72 -2.04 3.05 4.12
C GLY A 72 -2.66 2.42 5.36
N LEU A 73 -1.81 1.88 6.24
CA LEU A 73 -2.25 1.33 7.52
C LEU A 73 -2.32 2.41 8.59
N THR A 74 -3.38 2.41 9.38
CA THR A 74 -3.50 3.21 10.61
C THR A 74 -4.00 2.35 11.75
N PHE A 75 -3.63 2.68 12.99
CA PHE A 75 -4.07 1.95 14.17
C PHE A 75 -5.07 2.80 14.96
N ARG A 76 -6.30 2.31 15.09
CA ARG A 76 -7.36 2.92 15.91
C ARG A 76 -7.89 1.89 16.88
N ASN A 77 -7.89 2.20 18.17
CA ASN A 77 -8.39 1.30 19.23
C ASN A 77 -7.78 -0.12 19.18
N LYS A 78 -6.47 -0.23 18.89
CA LYS A 78 -5.74 -1.50 18.71
C LYS A 78 -6.18 -2.34 17.50
N GLN A 79 -6.94 -1.76 16.57
CA GLN A 79 -7.30 -2.38 15.30
C GLN A 79 -6.60 -1.65 14.17
N VAL A 80 -6.09 -2.41 13.20
CA VAL A 80 -5.58 -1.86 11.94
C VAL A 80 -6.78 -1.44 11.10
N GLN A 81 -6.69 -0.27 10.49
CA GLN A 81 -7.62 0.21 9.48
C GLN A 81 -6.83 0.56 8.22
N LEU A 82 -7.43 0.30 7.08
CA LEU A 82 -6.90 0.71 5.78
C LEU A 82 -7.53 2.04 5.39
N LEU A 83 -6.68 3.00 5.01
CA LEU A 83 -7.09 4.28 4.49
C LEU A 83 -6.54 4.46 3.09
N MET A 84 -7.42 4.70 2.13
CA MET A 84 -7.03 5.04 0.77
C MET A 84 -6.14 6.29 0.79
N SER A 85 -4.94 6.18 0.23
CA SER A 85 -3.93 7.24 0.23
C SER A 85 -3.54 7.70 -1.17
N GLY A 86 -4.02 7.04 -2.22
CA GLY A 86 -3.83 7.45 -3.61
C GLY A 86 -3.80 6.29 -4.59
N MET A 87 -3.23 6.53 -5.77
CA MET A 87 -2.95 5.51 -6.79
C MET A 87 -1.45 5.32 -6.92
N ILE A 88 -1.00 4.08 -7.10
CA ILE A 88 0.43 3.80 -7.32
C ILE A 88 0.83 4.20 -8.75
N PRO A 89 1.91 4.97 -8.93
CA PRO A 89 2.52 5.15 -10.23
C PRO A 89 3.06 3.81 -10.74
N LEU A 90 2.84 3.50 -12.02
CA LEU A 90 3.33 2.24 -12.61
C LEU A 90 4.85 2.09 -12.49
N SER A 91 5.60 3.19 -12.54
CA SER A 91 7.05 3.19 -12.33
C SER A 91 7.45 2.81 -10.90
N GLU A 92 6.69 3.24 -9.88
CA GLU A 92 6.93 2.83 -8.49
C GLU A 92 6.61 1.34 -8.33
N LEU A 93 5.47 0.89 -8.89
CA LEU A 93 5.12 -0.52 -8.86
C LEU A 93 6.19 -1.39 -9.55
N GLN A 94 6.69 -0.97 -10.71
CA GLN A 94 7.78 -1.66 -11.41
C GLN A 94 9.04 -1.78 -10.54
N GLN A 95 9.42 -0.72 -9.81
CA GLN A 95 10.57 -0.77 -8.90
C GLN A 95 10.35 -1.77 -7.77
N LEU A 96 9.15 -1.83 -7.19
CA LEU A 96 8.82 -2.80 -6.15
C LEU A 96 8.88 -4.24 -6.68
N ILE A 97 8.32 -4.49 -7.87
CA ILE A 97 8.37 -5.83 -8.48
C ILE A 97 9.82 -6.24 -8.76
N GLN A 98 10.65 -5.32 -9.27
CA GLN A 98 12.05 -5.59 -9.51
C GLN A 98 12.80 -5.87 -8.20
N ALA A 99 12.55 -5.12 -7.13
CA ALA A 99 13.15 -5.39 -5.82
C ALA A 99 12.80 -6.80 -5.31
N HIS A 100 11.51 -7.17 -5.38
CA HIS A 100 11.06 -8.51 -4.99
C HIS A 100 11.69 -9.62 -5.85
N ALA A 101 11.66 -9.49 -7.18
CA ALA A 101 12.20 -10.50 -8.09
C ALA A 101 13.72 -10.70 -7.95
N LEU A 102 14.45 -9.69 -7.47
CA LEU A 102 15.88 -9.83 -7.15
C LEU A 102 16.10 -10.78 -5.97
N LEU A 103 15.21 -10.80 -4.98
CA LEU A 103 15.29 -11.71 -3.83
C LEU A 103 15.12 -13.18 -4.26
N ASP A 104 14.27 -13.43 -5.26
CA ASP A 104 14.06 -14.78 -5.83
C ASP A 104 15.17 -15.24 -6.78
N GLY A 105 16.24 -14.45 -6.94
CA GLY A 105 17.41 -14.82 -7.74
C GLY A 105 17.17 -14.77 -9.25
N SER A 106 16.14 -14.06 -9.71
CA SER A 106 15.89 -13.87 -11.15
C SER A 106 17.05 -13.11 -11.79
N CYS A 107 17.69 -13.68 -12.82
CA CYS A 107 18.89 -13.10 -13.43
C CYS A 107 18.61 -11.94 -14.42
N CYS A 108 17.34 -11.69 -14.76
CA CYS A 108 16.92 -10.76 -15.81
C CYS A 108 16.11 -9.55 -15.31
N VAL A 109 16.13 -9.28 -14.00
CA VAL A 109 15.21 -8.32 -13.36
C VAL A 109 15.33 -6.90 -13.91
N SER A 110 16.55 -6.47 -14.28
CA SER A 110 16.78 -5.14 -14.87
C SER A 110 16.08 -4.91 -16.22
N LYS A 111 15.62 -5.97 -16.89
CA LYS A 111 14.84 -5.90 -18.14
C LYS A 111 13.35 -6.15 -17.95
N LEU A 112 12.91 -6.49 -16.74
CA LEU A 112 11.51 -6.70 -16.43
C LEU A 112 10.75 -5.39 -16.60
N GLN A 113 9.74 -5.41 -17.47
CA GLN A 113 8.82 -4.31 -17.70
C GLN A 113 7.43 -4.76 -17.28
N ILE A 114 6.75 -3.90 -16.51
CA ILE A 114 5.38 -4.10 -16.07
C ILE A 114 4.54 -3.02 -16.73
N ASN A 115 3.51 -3.41 -17.47
CA ASN A 115 2.68 -2.50 -18.27
C ASN A 115 1.33 -2.22 -17.61
N SER A 116 0.97 -2.95 -16.56
CA SER A 116 -0.26 -2.75 -15.81
C SER A 116 -0.15 -3.28 -14.38
N VAL A 117 -1.03 -2.80 -13.51
CA VAL A 117 -1.15 -3.31 -12.12
C VAL A 117 -1.51 -4.80 -12.13
N THR A 118 -2.44 -5.22 -12.99
CA THR A 118 -2.84 -6.62 -13.12
C THR A 118 -1.66 -7.52 -13.49
N GLU A 119 -0.84 -7.10 -14.47
CA GLU A 119 0.37 -7.83 -14.85
C GLU A 119 1.37 -7.93 -13.69
N ALA A 120 1.57 -6.84 -12.95
CA ALA A 120 2.44 -6.81 -11.77
C ALA A 120 2.02 -7.85 -10.72
N ILE A 121 0.73 -7.88 -10.38
CA ILE A 121 0.18 -8.76 -9.35
C ILE A 121 0.27 -10.22 -9.79
N GLN A 122 -0.06 -10.53 -11.04
CA GLN A 122 0.07 -11.88 -11.59
C GLN A 122 1.53 -12.35 -11.61
N PHE A 123 2.45 -11.44 -11.90
CA PHE A 123 3.87 -11.75 -11.87
C PHE A 123 4.34 -12.13 -10.46
N VAL A 124 4.03 -11.33 -9.43
CA VAL A 124 4.37 -11.67 -8.03
C VAL A 124 3.75 -13.00 -7.61
N LYS A 125 2.46 -13.22 -7.94
CA LYS A 125 1.78 -14.51 -7.70
C LYS A 125 2.54 -15.71 -8.30
N SER A 126 3.23 -15.53 -9.42
CA SER A 126 3.98 -16.61 -10.07
C SER A 126 5.33 -16.93 -9.41
N LEU A 127 5.80 -16.05 -8.54
CA LEU A 127 7.05 -16.19 -7.80
C LEU A 127 6.86 -16.75 -6.37
N SER A 128 5.66 -16.57 -5.80
CA SER A 128 5.28 -17.01 -4.44
C SER A 128 4.89 -18.48 -4.33
#